data_AF-A0A8D8A952-F1
#
_entry.id   AF-A0A8D8A952-F1
#
_cell.length_a   1.000
_cell.length_b   1.000
_cell.length_c   1.000
_cell.angle_alpha   90.00
_cell.angle_beta   90.00
_cell.angle_gamma   90.00
#
_symmetry.space_group_name_H-M   'P 1'
#
loop_
_entity.id
_entity.type
_entity.pdbx_description
1 polymer ?
#
loop_
_entity_poly.entity_id
_entity_poly.type
_entity_poly.pdbx_seq_one_letter_code
_entity_poly.pdbx_strand_id
1 'polypeptide(L)'
;KRKCSCDVLLQLSNRCRHNRAYDMFWSAVLSQHASSYTIPSCRSTQNFKNSSKMSKYKQLVQLSTTYARRMNHLSNRIFGEVTRPTNAQSMKVVKMFSEEPIQCRDYVANWYPRHVETHLLAMKLREYGLFRDEHQDFKEEMKRLRALRGKAPPKKGEGKRAKK
;
A
#
# COMPACT_ATOMS: atom_id res chain seq x y z
N LYS A 1 -0.97 23.86 15.88
CA LYS A 1 -1.02 22.95 14.70
C LYS A 1 0.38 22.36 14.52
N ARG A 2 0.63 21.15 15.03
CA ARG A 2 1.97 20.52 15.03
C ARG A 2 2.18 19.81 13.69
N LYS A 3 3.21 20.24 12.96
CA LYS A 3 3.70 19.63 11.72
C LYS A 3 4.35 18.29 12.07
N CYS A 4 4.04 17.23 11.33
CA CYS A 4 4.78 15.96 11.42
C CYS A 4 6.19 16.19 10.86
N SER A 5 7.20 16.01 11.71
CA SER A 5 8.61 16.03 11.36
C SER A 5 8.98 14.77 10.57
N CYS A 6 8.67 14.72 9.28
CA CYS A 6 9.21 13.71 8.36
C CYS A 6 9.94 14.32 7.15
N ASP A 7 10.22 15.63 7.18
CA ASP A 7 10.66 16.41 6.00
C ASP A 7 12.18 16.49 5.74
N VAL A 8 13.03 15.59 6.26
CA VAL A 8 14.50 15.77 6.10
C VAL A 8 15.27 14.56 5.54
N LEU A 9 14.62 13.45 5.15
CA LEU A 9 15.36 12.30 4.59
C LEU A 9 14.74 11.74 3.31
N LEU A 10 14.52 12.61 2.32
CA LEU A 10 14.11 12.21 0.97
C LEU A 10 14.92 12.98 -0.08
N GLN A 11 16.24 12.80 -0.08
CA GLN A 11 17.10 13.31 -1.17
C GLN A 11 18.07 12.29 -1.79
N LEU A 12 18.11 11.01 -1.38
CA LEU A 12 19.10 10.06 -1.94
C LEU A 12 18.56 8.65 -2.25
N SER A 13 17.35 8.54 -2.81
CA SER A 13 16.91 7.30 -3.43
C SER A 13 16.04 7.52 -4.67
N ASN A 14 16.51 8.41 -5.56
CA ASN A 14 16.04 8.46 -6.95
C ASN A 14 17.05 7.71 -7.82
N ARG A 15 16.86 6.40 -7.99
CA ARG A 15 17.36 5.69 -9.18
C ARG A 15 16.59 4.39 -9.38
N CYS A 16 16.19 4.18 -10.64
CA CYS A 16 15.62 2.96 -11.22
C CYS A 16 14.14 2.65 -10.92
N ARG A 17 13.24 3.48 -11.43
CA ARG A 17 11.96 3.00 -11.97
C ARG A 17 12.17 2.63 -13.44
N HIS A 18 12.22 1.34 -13.75
CA HIS A 18 12.08 0.81 -15.11
C HIS A 18 10.92 -0.19 -15.13
N ASN A 19 9.89 0.16 -15.90
CA ASN A 19 8.93 -0.69 -16.61
C ASN A 19 8.41 -1.97 -15.93
N ARG A 20 7.41 -1.79 -15.05
CA ARG A 20 6.52 -2.84 -14.52
C ARG A 20 5.54 -3.44 -15.56
N ALA A 21 5.66 -3.04 -16.83
CA ALA A 21 4.74 -3.42 -17.90
C ALA A 21 5.09 -4.76 -18.57
N TYR A 22 6.33 -5.23 -18.49
CA TYR A 22 6.74 -6.50 -19.10
C TYR A 22 6.56 -7.72 -18.18
N ASP A 23 6.44 -7.53 -16.86
CA ASP A 23 6.30 -8.64 -15.90
C ASP A 23 4.88 -9.25 -15.85
N MET A 24 3.85 -8.50 -16.27
CA MET A 24 2.46 -8.99 -16.24
C MET A 24 2.09 -9.84 -17.45
N PHE A 25 2.86 -9.76 -18.55
CA PHE A 25 2.55 -10.51 -19.77
C PHE A 25 3.15 -11.93 -19.76
N TRP A 26 4.32 -12.12 -19.12
CA TRP A 26 5.00 -13.43 -19.07
C TRP A 26 4.47 -14.38 -17.99
N SER A 27 3.78 -13.86 -16.97
CA SER A 27 3.21 -14.66 -15.87
C SER A 27 1.87 -15.32 -16.21
N ALA A 28 1.17 -14.85 -17.26
CA ALA A 28 -0.11 -15.41 -17.70
C ALA A 28 0.05 -16.60 -18.69
N VAL A 29 1.14 -16.64 -19.46
CA VAL A 29 1.40 -17.72 -20.44
C VAL A 29 1.96 -18.98 -19.79
N LEU A 30 2.67 -18.86 -18.66
CA LEU A 30 3.29 -20.00 -17.99
C LEU A 30 2.39 -20.78 -17.01
N SER A 31 1.11 -20.46 -16.93
CA SER A 31 0.19 -21.09 -15.97
C SER A 31 -0.75 -22.14 -16.58
N GLN A 32 -0.61 -22.47 -17.88
CA GLN A 32 -1.50 -23.42 -18.57
C GLN A 32 -0.85 -24.77 -18.98
N HIS A 33 0.43 -25.02 -18.65
CA HIS A 33 1.11 -26.28 -18.98
C HIS A 33 1.90 -26.89 -17.80
N ALA A 34 1.24 -27.13 -16.66
CA ALA A 34 1.82 -27.92 -15.57
C ALA A 34 0.78 -28.75 -14.83
N SER A 35 0.01 -29.55 -15.57
CA SER A 35 -0.86 -30.58 -15.01
C SER A 35 -0.53 -31.92 -15.66
N SER A 36 0.56 -32.58 -15.22
CA SER A 36 0.76 -34.03 -15.34
C SER A 36 2.19 -34.48 -14.99
N TYR A 37 2.64 -34.35 -13.75
CA TYR A 37 3.70 -35.25 -13.24
C TYR A 37 3.41 -35.65 -11.80
N THR A 38 2.71 -36.76 -11.66
CA THR A 38 2.75 -37.62 -10.47
C THR A 38 4.20 -38.08 -10.28
N ILE A 39 4.83 -37.69 -9.17
CA ILE A 39 6.07 -38.31 -8.70
C ILE A 39 5.69 -39.35 -7.64
N PRO A 40 5.80 -40.65 -7.93
CA PRO A 40 5.91 -41.64 -6.88
C PRO A 40 7.39 -41.89 -6.60
N SER A 41 7.84 -41.68 -5.36
CA SER A 41 8.78 -42.64 -4.78
C SER A 41 8.85 -42.52 -3.26
N CYS A 42 8.68 -43.68 -2.65
CA CYS A 42 9.01 -44.03 -1.29
C CYS A 42 10.43 -43.57 -0.95
N ARG A 43 10.66 -43.11 0.29
CA ARG A 43 11.60 -43.73 1.24
C ARG A 43 11.61 -42.96 2.55
N SER A 44 11.33 -43.70 3.62
CA SER A 44 11.68 -43.39 5.00
C SER A 44 13.09 -42.80 5.09
N THR A 45 13.18 -41.51 5.41
CA THR A 45 14.41 -40.93 5.96
C THR A 45 14.19 -40.71 7.45
N GLN A 46 14.50 -41.79 8.14
CA GLN A 46 15.01 -41.90 9.50
C GLN A 46 15.10 -40.59 10.30
N ASN A 47 14.50 -40.62 11.49
CA ASN A 47 14.84 -39.76 12.63
C ASN A 47 16.37 -39.62 12.75
N PHE A 48 16.94 -38.58 12.14
CA PHE A 48 18.34 -38.25 12.32
C PHE A 48 18.49 -37.70 13.74
N LYS A 49 18.93 -38.55 14.67
CA LYS A 49 19.37 -38.14 16.00
C LYS A 49 20.58 -37.22 15.83
N ASN A 50 20.31 -35.92 15.61
CA ASN A 50 21.29 -34.86 15.60
C ASN A 50 21.94 -34.77 17.00
N SER A 51 23.02 -35.53 17.19
CA SER A 51 23.93 -35.47 18.35
C SER A 51 24.91 -34.30 18.20
N SER A 52 24.43 -33.13 17.78
CA SER A 52 25.24 -31.91 17.83
C SER A 52 25.02 -31.26 19.19
N LYS A 53 26.08 -30.75 19.83
CA LYS A 53 25.98 -30.02 21.10
C LYS A 53 24.91 -28.92 21.03
N MET A 54 24.74 -28.28 19.87
CA MET A 54 23.72 -27.27 19.58
C MET A 54 22.26 -27.78 19.73
N SER A 55 21.99 -29.02 19.33
CA SER A 55 20.68 -29.67 19.49
C SER A 55 20.27 -29.80 20.97
N LYS A 56 21.24 -30.09 21.84
CA LYS A 56 21.04 -30.18 23.29
C LYS A 56 20.59 -28.84 23.89
N TYR A 57 21.20 -27.72 23.46
CA TYR A 57 20.81 -26.38 23.95
C TYR A 57 19.42 -25.95 23.43
N LYS A 58 19.06 -26.33 22.20
CA LYS A 58 17.72 -26.07 21.66
C LYS A 58 16.61 -26.74 22.48
N GLN A 59 16.85 -27.98 22.93
CA GLN A 59 15.91 -28.70 23.80
C GLN A 59 15.81 -28.05 25.19
N LEU A 60 16.94 -27.60 25.76
CA LEU A 60 16.96 -26.97 27.08
C LEU A 60 16.15 -25.67 27.15
N VAL A 61 16.07 -24.92 26.05
CA VAL A 61 15.31 -23.66 25.95
C VAL A 61 13.78 -23.90 25.95
N GLN A 62 13.33 -25.08 25.49
CA GLN A 62 11.91 -25.46 25.45
C GLN A 62 11.37 -25.95 26.79
N LEU A 63 12.24 -26.29 27.75
CA LEU A 63 11.84 -26.74 29.09
C LEU A 63 11.34 -25.56 29.95
N SER A 64 10.54 -25.84 30.98
CA SER A 64 10.05 -24.83 31.94
C SER A 64 11.03 -24.49 33.06
N THR A 65 12.31 -24.86 32.92
CA THR A 65 13.35 -24.61 33.94
C THR A 65 13.61 -23.12 34.14
N THR A 66 14.18 -22.75 35.30
CA THR A 66 14.61 -21.36 35.58
C THR A 66 15.65 -20.87 34.58
N TYR A 67 16.59 -21.73 34.17
CA TYR A 67 17.58 -21.43 33.15
C TYR A 67 16.93 -21.12 31.79
N ALA A 68 15.99 -21.96 31.33
CA ALA A 68 15.28 -21.76 30.08
C ALA A 68 14.52 -20.42 30.05
N ARG A 69 13.82 -20.07 31.14
CA ARG A 69 13.15 -18.76 31.27
C ARG A 69 14.13 -17.59 31.20
N ARG A 70 15.32 -17.70 31.81
CA ARG A 70 16.37 -16.66 31.72
C ARG A 70 16.93 -16.54 30.30
N MET A 71 17.12 -17.66 29.61
CA MET A 71 17.57 -17.68 28.22
C MET A 71 16.54 -17.04 27.27
N ASN A 72 15.26 -17.37 27.41
CA ASN A 72 14.17 -16.75 26.62
C ASN A 72 14.04 -15.26 26.91
N HIS A 73 14.16 -14.85 28.17
CA HIS A 73 14.12 -13.43 28.53
C HIS A 73 15.33 -12.66 27.97
N LEU A 74 16.52 -13.27 28.01
CA LEU A 74 17.73 -12.69 27.43
C LEU A 74 17.64 -12.58 25.91
N SER A 75 17.20 -13.63 25.21
CA SER A 75 17.03 -13.59 23.74
C SER A 75 16.07 -12.50 23.32
N ASN A 76 14.92 -12.37 24.00
CA ASN A 76 13.94 -11.34 23.68
C ASN A 76 14.52 -9.94 23.87
N ARG A 77 15.38 -9.74 24.88
CA ARG A 77 16.07 -8.46 25.10
C ARG A 77 17.10 -8.17 24.02
N ILE A 78 17.85 -9.19 23.58
CA ILE A 78 18.87 -9.04 22.52
C ILE A 78 18.19 -8.69 21.18
N PHE A 79 17.08 -9.36 20.86
CA PHE A 79 16.38 -9.17 19.58
C PHE A 79 15.28 -8.09 19.62
N GLY A 80 15.08 -7.42 20.76
CA GLY A 80 14.09 -6.35 20.90
C GLY A 80 12.63 -6.82 20.92
N GLU A 81 12.40 -8.11 21.19
CA GLU A 81 11.06 -8.68 21.38
C GLU A 81 10.52 -8.39 22.80
N VAL A 82 9.27 -8.78 23.05
CA VAL A 82 8.62 -8.55 24.35
C VAL A 82 9.27 -9.43 25.44
N THR A 83 9.92 -8.81 26.43
CA THR A 83 10.64 -9.53 27.49
C THR A 83 9.74 -9.95 28.65
N ARG A 84 8.76 -9.11 29.00
CA ARG A 84 7.83 -9.39 30.10
C ARG A 84 6.77 -10.38 29.61
N PRO A 85 6.41 -11.42 30.39
CA PRO A 85 5.30 -12.28 30.02
C PRO A 85 4.01 -11.45 29.99
N THR A 86 3.49 -11.20 28.81
CA THR A 86 2.28 -10.41 28.58
C THR A 86 1.11 -11.29 28.19
N ASN A 87 -0.10 -10.89 28.56
CA ASN A 87 -1.33 -11.53 28.11
C ASN A 87 -1.47 -11.45 26.57
N ALA A 88 -2.12 -12.43 25.97
CA ALA A 88 -2.44 -12.46 24.53
C ALA A 88 -3.18 -11.20 24.05
N GLN A 89 -4.06 -10.62 24.89
CA GLN A 89 -4.73 -9.37 24.58
C GLN A 89 -3.76 -8.18 24.46
N SER A 90 -2.76 -8.11 25.33
CA SER A 90 -1.75 -7.03 25.31
C SER A 90 -0.82 -7.12 24.09
N MET A 91 -0.60 -8.33 23.57
CA MET A 91 0.18 -8.53 22.33
C MET A 91 -0.47 -7.88 21.11
N LYS A 92 -1.77 -7.55 21.15
CA LYS A 92 -2.43 -6.77 20.08
C LYS A 92 -1.78 -5.42 19.85
N VAL A 93 -1.34 -4.74 20.92
CA VAL A 93 -0.71 -3.42 20.83
C VAL A 93 0.62 -3.51 20.08
N VAL A 94 1.41 -4.54 20.38
CA VAL A 94 2.68 -4.80 19.68
C VAL A 94 2.43 -5.01 18.18
N LYS A 95 1.42 -5.81 17.82
CA LYS A 95 1.03 -6.04 16.42
C LYS A 95 0.55 -4.76 15.71
N MET A 96 -0.26 -3.96 16.39
CA MET A 96 -0.80 -2.71 15.86
C MET A 96 0.31 -1.70 15.51
N PHE A 97 1.40 -1.68 16.27
CA PHE A 97 2.53 -0.78 16.00
C PHE A 97 3.63 -1.42 15.14
N SER A 98 3.69 -2.75 15.05
CA SER A 98 4.61 -3.42 14.12
C SER A 98 4.14 -3.31 12.67
N GLU A 99 2.82 -3.23 12.46
CA GLU A 99 2.22 -3.06 11.14
C GLU A 99 2.01 -1.58 10.82
N GLU A 100 2.04 -1.25 9.53
CA GLU A 100 1.61 0.08 9.09
C GLU A 100 0.10 0.24 9.32
N PRO A 101 -0.33 1.36 9.94
CA PRO A 101 -1.74 1.56 10.24
C PRO A 101 -2.51 1.81 8.94
N ILE A 102 -3.76 1.32 8.91
CA ILE A 102 -4.55 1.17 7.67
C ILE A 102 -4.67 2.47 6.87
N GLN A 103 -4.84 3.60 7.55
CA GLN A 103 -5.01 4.91 6.90
C GLN A 103 -3.76 5.43 6.18
N CYS A 104 -2.58 4.97 6.59
CA CYS A 104 -1.31 5.40 5.99
C CYS A 104 -0.94 4.57 4.78
N ARG A 105 -1.48 3.34 4.69
CA ARG A 105 -1.17 2.42 3.61
C ARG A 105 -1.50 3.05 2.26
N ASP A 106 -0.56 2.97 1.33
CA ASP A 106 -0.65 3.63 0.02
C ASP A 106 -1.93 3.32 -0.75
N TYR A 107 -2.41 2.08 -0.68
CA TYR A 107 -3.63 1.66 -1.37
C TYR A 107 -4.89 2.35 -0.82
N VAL A 108 -4.91 2.71 0.46
CA VAL A 108 -6.02 3.45 1.09
C VAL A 108 -5.87 4.94 0.82
N ALA A 109 -4.68 5.48 1.08
CA ALA A 109 -4.41 6.91 0.94
C ALA A 109 -4.56 7.41 -0.50
N ASN A 110 -4.07 6.64 -1.47
CA ASN A 110 -4.06 6.98 -2.89
C ASN A 110 -5.10 6.19 -3.69
N TRP A 111 -6.22 5.82 -3.07
CA TRP A 111 -7.28 5.05 -3.73
C TRP A 111 -7.81 5.74 -5.01
N TYR A 112 -8.03 7.06 -4.93
CA TYR A 112 -8.40 7.86 -6.11
C TYR A 112 -7.19 8.59 -6.67
N PRO A 113 -7.07 8.70 -8.01
CA PRO A 113 -6.03 9.51 -8.63
C PRO A 113 -6.26 11.00 -8.34
N ARG A 114 -5.19 11.80 -8.53
CA ARG A 114 -5.20 13.26 -8.33
C ARG A 114 -5.92 13.97 -9.49
N HIS A 115 -7.24 13.85 -9.54
CA HIS A 115 -8.10 14.34 -10.62
C HIS A 115 -8.07 15.86 -10.81
N VAL A 116 -7.80 16.63 -9.74
CA VAL A 116 -7.65 18.09 -9.84
C VAL A 116 -6.42 18.46 -10.65
N GLU A 117 -5.29 17.81 -10.39
CA GLU A 117 -4.03 18.05 -11.10
C GLU A 117 -4.16 17.67 -12.57
N THR A 118 -4.75 16.51 -12.86
CA THR A 118 -4.95 16.05 -14.24
C THR A 118 -5.88 16.97 -15.02
N HIS A 119 -6.97 17.43 -14.40
CA HIS A 119 -7.88 18.39 -15.03
C HIS A 119 -7.18 19.73 -15.32
N LEU A 120 -6.46 20.29 -14.34
CA LEU A 120 -5.72 21.54 -14.52
C LEU A 120 -4.65 21.43 -15.60
N LEU A 121 -3.95 20.30 -15.65
CA LEU A 121 -2.96 20.02 -16.69
C LEU A 121 -3.62 20.03 -18.07
N ALA A 122 -4.73 19.30 -18.25
CA ALA A 122 -5.43 19.23 -19.55
C ALA A 122 -5.97 20.61 -19.99
N MET A 123 -6.48 21.41 -19.05
CA MET A 123 -6.93 22.78 -19.34
C MET A 123 -5.77 23.68 -19.80
N LYS A 124 -4.62 23.63 -19.11
CA LYS A 124 -3.44 24.40 -19.53
C LYS A 124 -2.92 23.96 -20.89
N LEU A 125 -2.90 22.66 -21.18
CA LEU A 125 -2.52 22.17 -22.50
C LEU A 125 -3.46 22.64 -23.61
N ARG A 126 -4.76 22.78 -23.31
CA ARG A 126 -5.74 23.39 -24.21
C ARG A 126 -5.44 24.86 -24.46
N GLU A 127 -5.10 25.62 -23.41
CA GLU A 127 -4.72 27.04 -23.53
C GLU A 127 -3.47 27.23 -24.40
N TYR A 128 -2.50 26.32 -24.31
CA TYR A 128 -1.31 26.32 -25.18
C TYR A 128 -1.58 25.81 -26.60
N GLY A 129 -2.76 25.28 -26.90
CA GLY A 129 -3.09 24.69 -28.19
C GLY A 129 -2.46 23.32 -28.46
N LEU A 130 -1.86 22.68 -27.43
CA LEU A 130 -1.26 21.35 -27.52
C LEU A 130 -2.30 20.23 -27.40
N PHE A 131 -3.43 20.50 -26.74
CA PHE A 131 -4.48 19.51 -26.51
C PHE A 131 -5.85 20.02 -26.99
N ARG A 132 -6.55 19.18 -27.76
CA ARG A 132 -7.93 19.43 -28.22
C ARG A 132 -8.91 18.72 -27.29
N ASP A 133 -9.70 19.47 -26.53
CA ASP A 133 -10.75 18.92 -25.66
C ASP A 133 -12.14 19.09 -26.30
N GLU A 134 -12.56 18.09 -27.07
CA GLU A 134 -13.86 18.07 -27.77
C GLU A 134 -15.04 18.21 -26.80
N HIS A 135 -14.91 17.63 -25.60
CA HIS A 135 -15.98 17.65 -24.61
C HIS A 135 -16.18 19.06 -24.03
N GLN A 136 -15.08 19.78 -23.80
CA GLN A 136 -15.14 21.16 -23.35
C GLN A 136 -15.61 22.10 -24.47
N ASP A 137 -15.18 21.89 -25.71
CA ASP A 137 -15.66 22.64 -26.88
C ASP A 137 -17.19 22.51 -27.04
N PHE A 138 -17.73 21.30 -26.90
CA PHE A 138 -19.18 21.06 -26.94
C PHE A 138 -19.92 21.79 -25.81
N LYS A 139 -19.39 21.75 -24.59
CA LYS A 139 -19.96 22.46 -23.44
C LYS A 139 -20.00 23.98 -23.66
N GLU A 140 -18.97 24.55 -24.24
CA GLU A 140 -18.88 25.99 -24.52
C GLU A 140 -19.88 26.42 -25.59
N GLU A 141 -20.00 25.65 -26.68
CA GLU A 141 -20.98 25.94 -27.72
C GLU A 141 -22.42 25.81 -27.20
N MET A 142 -22.72 24.79 -26.40
CA MET A 142 -24.04 24.66 -25.77
C MET A 142 -24.36 25.81 -24.81
N LYS A 143 -23.37 26.32 -24.08
CA LYS A 143 -23.54 27.50 -23.22
C LYS A 143 -23.82 28.75 -24.05
N ARG A 144 -23.10 28.96 -25.16
CA ARG A 144 -23.32 30.07 -26.10
C ARG A 144 -24.73 30.07 -26.65
N LEU A 145 -25.20 28.94 -27.20
CA LEU A 145 -26.55 28.81 -27.74
C LEU A 145 -27.63 29.04 -26.66
N ARG A 146 -27.38 28.55 -25.44
CA ARG A 146 -28.29 28.78 -24.32
C ARG A 146 -28.38 30.26 -23.93
N ALA A 147 -27.26 30.98 -23.99
CA ALA A 147 -27.24 32.42 -23.74
C ALA A 147 -28.02 33.20 -24.79
N LEU A 148 -27.87 32.84 -26.08
CA LEU A 148 -28.66 33.43 -27.18
C LEU A 148 -30.16 33.20 -27.01
N ARG A 149 -30.56 32.04 -26.45
CA ARG A 149 -31.96 31.75 -26.11
C ARG A 149 -32.48 32.54 -24.89
N GLY A 150 -31.65 33.34 -24.23
CA GLY A 150 -31.99 34.03 -22.99
C GLY A 150 -32.09 33.11 -21.78
N LYS A 151 -31.57 31.88 -21.87
CA LYS A 151 -31.56 30.88 -20.79
C LYS A 151 -30.19 30.78 -20.11
N ALA A 152 -29.40 31.86 -20.18
CA ALA A 152 -28.13 31.95 -19.47
C ALA A 152 -28.35 31.77 -17.95
N PRO A 153 -27.39 31.15 -17.23
CA PRO A 153 -27.46 31.12 -15.78
C PRO A 153 -27.46 32.57 -15.25
N PRO A 154 -28.37 32.91 -14.31
CA PRO A 154 -28.40 34.26 -13.73
C PRO A 154 -27.11 34.53 -12.95
N LYS A 155 -26.77 35.80 -12.77
CA LYS A 155 -25.65 36.19 -11.89
C LYS A 155 -25.92 35.66 -10.48
N LYS A 156 -24.85 35.26 -9.80
CA LYS A 156 -24.94 34.75 -8.42
C LYS A 156 -25.59 35.82 -7.54
N GLY A 157 -26.69 35.47 -6.89
CA GLY A 157 -27.48 36.40 -6.06
C GLY A 157 -28.77 36.91 -6.72
N GLU A 158 -28.85 36.96 -8.05
CA GLU A 158 -30.03 37.44 -8.79
C GLU A 158 -31.02 36.32 -9.15
N GLY A 159 -30.98 35.22 -8.38
CA GLY A 159 -31.84 34.06 -8.60
C GLY A 159 -33.32 34.41 -8.41
N LYS A 160 -34.21 33.52 -8.85
CA LYS A 160 -35.67 33.72 -8.73
C LYS A 160 -36.13 34.06 -7.31
N ARG A 161 -35.43 33.56 -6.29
CA ARG A 161 -35.71 33.83 -4.88
C ARG A 161 -35.41 35.27 -4.43
N ALA A 162 -34.51 35.98 -5.11
CA ALA A 162 -34.14 37.35 -4.75
C ALA A 162 -35.05 38.42 -5.37
N LYS A 163 -35.94 38.02 -6.29
CA LYS A 163 -36.91 38.91 -6.95
C LYS A 163 -38.31 38.85 -6.30
N LYS A 164 -38.46 38.02 -5.27
CA LYS A 164 -39.67 37.89 -4.47
C LYS A 164 -39.49 38.72 -3.20
#